data_AF-A0A960XFI1-F1
#
_entry.id   AF-A0A960XFI1-F1
#
_cell.length_a   1.000
_cell.length_b   1.000
_cell.length_c   1.000
_cell.angle_alpha   90.00
_cell.angle_beta   90.00
_cell.angle_gamma   90.00
#
_symmetry.space_group_name_H-M   'P 1'
#
loop_
_entity.id
_entity.type
_entity.pdbx_description
1 polymer ?
#
loop_
_entity_poly.entity_id
_entity_poly.type
_entity_poly.pdbx_seq_one_letter_code
_entity_poly.pdbx_strand_id
1 'polypeptide(L)'
;MPELLVDPETNALLISKGIPFEASHRHFSHALAIHPLGTLHVDQGEKEKAIVRATVRQLIDEGSSAWVGYSFTWAASLAARAGYPDDAARLLTDFERAFVSRNGFHVNGDQTNSGLSNFTYRPFTLEGNFLFMDAIHEMYLQSFTGTLHIFPAVPDDWQDCAFEDLRAEGGFLVSASRGKGETASISITAIEDATLRLQNPFPGREPEANLPIQINGELLTAELKAGQTLKLE
;
A
#
# COMPACT_ATOMS: atom_id res chain seq x y z
N MET A 1 9.63 -19.88 7.41
CA MET A 1 9.84 -18.62 8.16
C MET A 1 9.84 -18.93 9.65
N PRO A 2 10.54 -18.15 10.49
CA PRO A 2 10.37 -18.24 11.94
C PRO A 2 8.89 -17.99 12.30
N GLU A 3 8.46 -18.54 13.43
CA GLU A 3 7.11 -18.35 13.95
C GLU A 3 6.87 -16.85 14.22
N LEU A 4 5.74 -16.33 13.75
CA LEU A 4 5.35 -14.95 14.00
C LEU A 4 5.03 -14.78 15.49
N LEU A 5 5.58 -13.74 16.09
CA LEU A 5 5.26 -13.35 17.46
C LEU A 5 3.98 -12.53 17.43
N VAL A 6 2.87 -13.16 17.76
CA VAL A 6 1.53 -12.55 17.75
C VAL A 6 1.01 -12.44 19.17
N ASP A 7 0.45 -11.28 19.50
CA ASP A 7 -0.25 -11.03 20.75
C ASP A 7 -1.58 -11.82 20.78
N PRO A 8 -1.81 -12.69 21.77
CA PRO A 8 -3.06 -13.47 21.84
C PRO A 8 -4.30 -12.62 22.15
N GLU A 9 -4.15 -11.40 22.69
CA GLU A 9 -5.26 -10.52 23.06
C GLU A 9 -5.67 -9.62 21.88
N THR A 10 -4.69 -9.03 21.19
CA THR A 10 -4.94 -8.07 20.11
C THR A 10 -4.81 -8.68 18.72
N ASN A 11 -4.20 -9.86 18.59
CA ASN A 11 -3.83 -10.51 17.34
C ASN A 11 -2.80 -9.72 16.50
N ALA A 12 -2.18 -8.68 17.06
CA ALA A 12 -1.15 -7.88 16.42
C ALA A 12 0.26 -8.49 16.59
N LEU A 13 1.21 -8.09 15.75
CA LEU A 13 2.60 -8.47 15.89
C LEU A 13 3.23 -7.81 17.13
N LEU A 14 3.92 -8.62 17.94
CA LEU A 14 4.71 -8.16 19.07
C LEU A 14 6.01 -7.49 18.60
N ILE A 15 6.52 -6.53 19.38
CA ILE A 15 7.83 -5.90 19.14
C ILE A 15 8.95 -6.93 19.30
N SER A 16 8.83 -7.75 20.34
CA SER A 16 9.70 -8.89 20.60
C SER A 16 8.96 -9.88 21.49
N LYS A 17 9.59 -11.01 21.86
CA LYS A 17 8.93 -12.08 22.61
C LYS A 17 8.38 -11.54 23.95
N GLY A 18 7.05 -11.51 24.06
CA GLY A 18 6.34 -11.03 25.25
C GLY A 18 6.30 -9.51 25.42
N ILE A 19 6.67 -8.74 24.39
CA ILE A 19 6.63 -7.26 24.43
C ILE A 19 5.63 -6.76 23.38
N PRO A 20 4.42 -6.35 23.79
CA PRO A 20 3.43 -5.74 22.90
C PRO A 20 3.81 -4.32 22.47
N PHE A 21 3.13 -3.81 21.44
CA PHE A 21 3.21 -2.41 21.02
C PHE A 21 2.10 -1.61 21.74
N GLU A 22 2.47 -0.86 22.77
CA GLU A 22 1.51 -0.21 23.69
C GLU A 22 1.67 1.32 23.75
N ALA A 23 2.48 1.89 22.87
CA ALA A 23 2.70 3.33 22.84
C ALA A 23 3.20 3.79 21.47
N SER A 24 2.85 5.02 21.12
CA SER A 24 3.40 5.73 19.96
C SER A 24 4.93 5.66 19.94
N HIS A 25 5.49 5.25 18.81
CA HIS A 25 6.93 5.25 18.55
C HIS A 25 7.21 5.47 17.07
N ARG A 26 8.29 6.19 16.73
CA ARG A 26 8.62 6.53 15.33
C ARG A 26 9.04 5.36 14.43
N HIS A 27 9.30 4.18 14.98
CA HIS A 27 9.75 3.00 14.22
C HIS A 27 8.76 1.85 14.32
N PHE A 28 8.50 1.22 13.18
CA PHE A 28 7.55 0.11 13.05
C PHE A 28 8.26 -1.19 12.71
N SER A 29 9.42 -1.45 13.33
CA SER A 29 10.28 -2.60 12.99
C SER A 29 9.57 -3.94 13.11
N HIS A 30 8.59 -4.06 14.01
CA HIS A 30 7.76 -5.25 14.17
C HIS A 30 6.85 -5.52 12.96
N ALA A 31 6.53 -4.49 12.16
CA ALA A 31 5.70 -4.56 10.97
C ALA A 31 6.50 -4.74 9.67
N LEU A 32 7.83 -4.94 9.72
CA LEU A 32 8.67 -5.11 8.52
C LEU A 32 8.23 -6.28 7.63
N ALA A 33 7.70 -7.35 8.24
CA ALA A 33 7.17 -8.49 7.52
C ALA A 33 6.00 -8.12 6.58
N ILE A 34 5.26 -7.05 6.91
CA ILE A 34 4.16 -6.49 6.12
C ILE A 34 4.72 -5.57 5.03
N HIS A 35 5.44 -4.52 5.43
CA HIS A 35 6.08 -3.58 4.51
C HIS A 35 7.48 -3.19 5.03
N PRO A 36 8.53 -3.28 4.20
CA PRO A 36 8.49 -3.55 2.76
C PRO A 36 8.58 -5.04 2.39
N LEU A 37 8.87 -5.95 3.33
CA LEU A 37 9.28 -7.32 2.98
C LEU A 37 8.19 -8.15 2.28
N GLY A 38 6.91 -7.86 2.50
CA GLY A 38 5.79 -8.57 1.86
C GLY A 38 5.68 -10.05 2.22
N THR A 39 6.44 -10.53 3.22
CA THR A 39 6.41 -11.92 3.68
C THR A 39 5.14 -12.28 4.45
N LEU A 40 4.48 -11.27 5.02
CA LEU A 40 3.18 -11.37 5.68
C LEU A 40 2.21 -10.41 4.97
N HIS A 41 1.12 -10.93 4.40
CA HIS A 41 0.16 -10.12 3.65
C HIS A 41 -1.26 -10.69 3.68
N VAL A 42 -2.23 -9.87 3.28
CA VAL A 42 -3.67 -10.17 3.42
C VAL A 42 -4.18 -11.29 2.52
N ASP A 43 -3.47 -11.60 1.43
CA ASP A 43 -3.89 -12.63 0.46
C ASP A 43 -3.42 -14.05 0.83
N GLN A 44 -2.66 -14.21 1.92
CA GLN A 44 -2.16 -15.54 2.36
C GLN A 44 -3.26 -16.40 2.99
N GLY A 45 -4.25 -15.76 3.59
CA GLY A 45 -5.33 -16.43 4.32
C GLY A 45 -5.93 -15.54 5.41
N GLU A 46 -7.08 -15.95 5.93
CA GLU A 46 -7.83 -15.16 6.93
C GLU A 46 -7.04 -14.93 8.23
N LYS A 47 -6.18 -15.88 8.62
CA LYS A 47 -5.33 -15.73 9.80
C LYS A 47 -4.30 -14.62 9.60
N GLU A 48 -3.54 -14.68 8.52
CA GLU A 48 -2.50 -13.71 8.18
C GLU A 48 -3.11 -12.32 7.96
N LYS A 49 -4.24 -12.25 7.25
CA LYS A 49 -5.03 -11.04 7.07
C LYS A 49 -5.45 -10.41 8.39
N ALA A 50 -5.93 -11.22 9.34
CA ALA A 50 -6.31 -10.73 10.66
C ALA A 50 -5.09 -10.17 11.43
N ILE A 51 -3.92 -10.80 11.31
CA ILE A 51 -2.67 -10.32 11.95
C ILE A 51 -2.21 -9.00 11.33
N VAL A 52 -2.16 -8.90 10.00
CA VAL A 52 -1.79 -7.68 9.27
C VAL A 52 -2.68 -6.51 9.70
N ARG A 53 -4.00 -6.72 9.63
CA ARG A 53 -5.00 -5.70 9.95
C ARG A 53 -4.92 -5.27 11.41
N ALA A 54 -4.82 -6.22 12.34
CA ALA A 54 -4.66 -5.92 13.77
C ALA A 54 -3.39 -5.11 14.06
N THR A 55 -2.26 -5.52 13.47
CA THR A 55 -0.96 -4.83 13.65
C THR A 55 -1.03 -3.38 13.16
N VAL A 56 -1.53 -3.17 11.95
CA VAL A 56 -1.60 -1.83 11.36
C VAL A 56 -2.66 -0.98 12.05
N ARG A 57 -3.78 -1.57 12.50
CA ARG A 57 -4.79 -0.83 13.25
C ARG A 57 -4.24 -0.36 14.59
N GLN A 58 -3.62 -1.26 15.37
CA GLN A 58 -3.00 -0.92 16.65
C GLN A 58 -1.96 0.19 16.48
N LEU A 59 -1.10 0.09 15.46
CA LEU A 59 -0.10 1.12 15.15
C LEU A 59 -0.71 2.52 15.03
N ILE A 60 -1.82 2.63 14.28
CA ILE A 60 -2.48 3.91 14.02
C ILE A 60 -3.26 4.39 15.26
N ASP A 61 -3.90 3.48 16.00
CA ASP A 61 -4.73 3.79 17.16
C ASP A 61 -3.91 4.27 18.38
N GLU A 62 -2.68 3.76 18.55
CA GLU A 62 -1.69 4.27 19.54
C GLU A 62 -1.26 5.72 19.24
N GLY A 63 -1.56 6.21 18.04
CA GLY A 63 -1.41 7.60 17.65
C GLY A 63 0.01 8.00 17.25
N SER A 64 0.13 9.23 16.77
CA SER A 64 1.34 9.75 16.13
C SER A 64 2.21 10.66 17.01
N SER A 65 1.91 10.77 18.30
CA SER A 65 2.57 11.74 19.18
C SER A 65 4.10 11.60 19.22
N ALA A 66 4.65 10.39 19.05
CA ALA A 66 6.08 10.13 18.96
C ALA A 66 6.57 9.81 17.54
N TRP A 67 5.79 10.15 16.52
CA TRP A 67 6.16 9.96 15.11
C TRP A 67 6.94 11.14 14.57
N VAL A 68 7.70 10.91 13.50
CA VAL A 68 8.32 11.96 12.69
C VAL A 68 7.82 11.84 11.26
N GLY A 69 8.14 12.77 10.36
CA GLY A 69 7.53 12.79 9.02
C GLY A 69 7.59 11.46 8.26
N TYR A 70 8.72 10.74 8.21
CA TYR A 70 8.77 9.44 7.52
C TYR A 70 7.86 8.37 8.15
N SER A 71 7.54 8.49 9.44
CA SER A 71 6.64 7.55 10.11
C SER A 71 5.24 7.63 9.51
N PHE A 72 4.78 8.82 9.10
CA PHE A 72 3.47 8.98 8.46
C PHE A 72 3.42 8.29 7.11
N THR A 73 4.45 8.44 6.28
CA THR A 73 4.49 7.84 4.95
C THR A 73 4.69 6.33 5.00
N TRP A 74 5.50 5.80 5.93
CA TRP A 74 5.59 4.35 6.13
C TRP A 74 4.29 3.76 6.69
N ALA A 75 3.62 4.46 7.62
CA ALA A 75 2.31 4.05 8.10
C ALA A 75 1.25 4.07 6.99
N ALA A 76 1.36 4.98 6.02
CA ALA A 76 0.48 5.00 4.85
C ALA A 76 0.69 3.77 3.94
N SER A 77 1.94 3.36 3.64
CA SER A 77 2.20 2.11 2.92
C SER A 77 1.66 0.89 3.67
N LEU A 78 1.82 0.86 5.01
CA LEU A 78 1.27 -0.21 5.86
C LEU A 78 -0.27 -0.22 5.83
N ALA A 79 -0.91 0.95 5.90
CA ALA A 79 -2.36 1.09 5.78
C ALA A 79 -2.87 0.61 4.42
N ALA A 80 -2.15 0.95 3.34
CA ALA A 80 -2.46 0.46 2.00
C ALA A 80 -2.38 -1.09 1.91
N ARG A 81 -1.30 -1.69 2.42
CA ARG A 81 -1.16 -3.17 2.47
C ARG A 81 -2.16 -3.87 3.39
N ALA A 82 -2.73 -3.17 4.37
CA ALA A 82 -3.76 -3.70 5.26
C ALA A 82 -5.19 -3.49 4.75
N GLY A 83 -5.38 -2.82 3.62
CA GLY A 83 -6.70 -2.49 3.08
C GLY A 83 -7.42 -1.39 3.88
N TYR A 84 -6.68 -0.37 4.31
CA TYR A 84 -7.20 0.83 4.99
C TYR A 84 -6.97 2.08 4.12
N PRO A 85 -7.76 2.26 3.04
CA PRO A 85 -7.53 3.32 2.06
C PRO A 85 -7.66 4.72 2.64
N ASP A 86 -8.66 4.96 3.50
CA ASP A 86 -8.90 6.28 4.10
C ASP A 86 -7.77 6.67 5.07
N ASP A 87 -7.26 5.70 5.83
CA ASP A 87 -6.11 5.94 6.70
C ASP A 87 -4.84 6.23 5.89
N ALA A 88 -4.60 5.50 4.80
CA ALA A 88 -3.46 5.75 3.92
C ALA A 88 -3.49 7.18 3.36
N ALA A 89 -4.64 7.60 2.81
CA ALA A 89 -4.83 8.94 2.26
C ALA A 89 -4.70 10.05 3.33
N ARG A 90 -5.30 9.84 4.51
CA ARG A 90 -5.20 10.76 5.64
C ARG A 90 -3.76 10.93 6.10
N LEU A 91 -3.02 9.83 6.27
CA LEU A 91 -1.63 9.85 6.71
C LEU A 91 -0.71 10.58 5.73
N LEU A 92 -0.92 10.41 4.42
CA LEU A 92 -0.21 11.17 3.39
C LEU A 92 -0.56 12.67 3.43
N THR A 93 -1.83 13.00 3.66
CA THR A 93 -2.28 14.39 3.82
C THR A 93 -1.67 15.03 5.06
N ASP A 94 -1.60 14.30 6.18
CA ASP A 94 -0.94 14.76 7.40
C ASP A 94 0.56 14.98 7.19
N PHE A 95 1.23 14.06 6.47
CA PHE A 95 2.62 14.23 6.06
C PHE A 95 2.84 15.50 5.24
N GLU A 96 2.09 15.67 4.15
CA GLU A 96 2.21 16.82 3.24
C GLU A 96 2.01 18.14 4.01
N ARG A 97 0.96 18.20 4.82
CA ARG A 97 0.58 19.41 5.55
C ARG A 97 1.57 19.80 6.63
N ALA A 98 2.05 18.84 7.42
CA ALA A 98 2.80 19.12 8.64
C ALA A 98 4.30 18.89 8.53
N PHE A 99 4.76 18.08 7.58
CA PHE A 99 6.15 17.62 7.52
C PHE A 99 6.85 17.97 6.20
N VAL A 100 6.19 18.67 5.27
CA VAL A 100 6.80 19.17 4.04
C VAL A 100 6.96 20.69 4.09
N SER A 101 8.20 21.16 3.92
CA SER A 101 8.50 22.59 3.84
C SER A 101 8.09 23.20 2.50
N ARG A 102 7.98 24.54 2.42
CA ARG A 102 7.59 25.28 1.20
C ARG A 102 8.41 24.96 -0.06
N ASN A 103 9.62 24.42 0.10
CA ASN A 103 10.49 23.99 -0.99
C ASN A 103 10.26 22.52 -1.41
N GLY A 104 9.23 21.85 -0.89
CA GLY A 104 8.91 20.45 -1.18
C GLY A 104 9.69 19.42 -0.38
N PHE A 105 10.65 19.85 0.46
CA PHE A 105 11.46 18.92 1.24
C PHE A 105 10.85 18.56 2.58
N HIS A 106 10.90 17.27 2.88
CA HIS A 106 10.51 16.70 4.16
C HIS A 106 11.42 17.16 5.31
N VAL A 107 10.80 17.47 6.45
CA VAL A 107 11.44 17.74 7.73
C VAL A 107 10.77 16.90 8.83
N ASN A 108 11.56 16.42 9.80
CA ASN A 108 11.07 15.39 10.72
C ASN A 108 10.03 15.86 11.75
N GLY A 109 10.03 17.13 12.16
CA GLY A 109 9.07 17.64 13.14
C GLY A 109 7.83 18.27 12.50
N ASP A 110 6.74 18.31 13.25
CA ASP A 110 5.50 19.02 12.92
C ASP A 110 5.75 20.53 12.80
N GLN A 111 5.52 21.08 11.61
CA GLN A 111 5.71 22.50 11.28
C GLN A 111 4.42 23.32 11.43
N THR A 112 3.32 22.69 11.82
CA THR A 112 1.99 23.31 11.95
C THR A 112 1.57 23.55 13.39
N ASN A 113 2.25 22.92 14.37
CA ASN A 113 1.84 22.87 15.77
C ASN A 113 0.40 22.35 15.94
N SER A 114 -0.02 21.42 15.06
CA SER A 114 -1.36 20.83 15.10
C SER A 114 -1.49 19.71 16.14
N GLY A 115 -0.36 19.28 16.72
CA GLY A 115 -0.31 18.19 17.69
C GLY A 115 -0.18 16.80 17.06
N LEU A 116 0.11 16.74 15.75
CA LEU A 116 0.38 15.48 15.05
C LEU A 116 1.66 14.81 15.56
N SER A 117 2.63 15.57 16.07
CA SER A 117 3.85 15.07 16.68
C SER A 117 4.30 15.98 17.83
N ASN A 118 4.89 15.38 18.87
CA ASN A 118 5.58 16.12 19.94
C ASN A 118 6.92 16.71 19.47
N PHE A 119 7.39 16.29 18.30
CA PHE A 119 8.62 16.78 17.71
C PHE A 119 8.35 17.96 16.80
N THR A 120 8.99 19.09 17.04
CA THR A 120 8.87 20.33 16.23
C THR A 120 10.19 20.77 15.58
N TYR A 121 11.23 19.94 15.71
CA TYR A 121 12.55 20.20 15.15
C TYR A 121 12.56 20.05 13.62
N ARG A 122 13.45 20.78 12.93
CA ARG A 122 13.41 20.94 11.46
C ARG A 122 14.63 20.37 10.69
N PRO A 123 15.17 19.18 11.01
CA PRO A 123 16.19 18.59 10.17
C PRO A 123 15.53 18.02 8.93
N PHE A 124 16.13 18.36 7.79
CA PHE A 124 15.79 17.81 6.51
C PHE A 124 16.26 16.35 6.42
N THR A 125 15.40 15.51 5.85
CA THR A 125 15.68 14.11 5.54
C THR A 125 14.86 13.71 4.32
N LEU A 126 15.41 12.92 3.40
CA LEU A 126 14.78 12.71 2.08
C LEU A 126 13.86 11.47 2.04
N GLU A 127 13.98 10.56 3.01
CA GLU A 127 13.24 9.30 3.05
C GLU A 127 11.72 9.50 3.06
N GLY A 128 11.21 10.52 3.78
CA GLY A 128 9.77 10.81 3.82
C GLY A 128 9.20 11.12 2.44
N ASN A 129 9.92 11.89 1.62
CA ASN A 129 9.49 12.22 0.26
C ASN A 129 9.44 10.97 -0.65
N PHE A 130 10.43 10.09 -0.56
CA PHE A 130 10.43 8.86 -1.35
C PHE A 130 9.35 7.88 -0.89
N LEU A 131 9.18 7.73 0.43
CA LEU A 131 8.13 6.88 1.00
C LEU A 131 6.72 7.42 0.71
N PHE A 132 6.54 8.72 0.54
CA PHE A 132 5.26 9.28 0.08
C PHE A 132 4.87 8.70 -1.29
N MET A 133 5.81 8.68 -2.24
CA MET A 133 5.56 8.11 -3.57
C MET A 133 5.36 6.60 -3.51
N ASP A 134 6.15 5.90 -2.70
CA ASP A 134 5.99 4.47 -2.45
C ASP A 134 4.60 4.14 -1.90
N ALA A 135 4.10 4.89 -0.93
CA ALA A 135 2.74 4.72 -0.40
C ALA A 135 1.66 4.97 -1.46
N ILE A 136 1.81 5.99 -2.30
CA ILE A 136 0.90 6.22 -3.44
C ILE A 136 0.94 5.02 -4.41
N HIS A 137 2.11 4.45 -4.67
CA HIS A 137 2.22 3.23 -5.49
C HIS A 137 1.50 2.06 -4.81
N GLU A 138 1.72 1.81 -3.52
CA GLU A 138 1.03 0.75 -2.78
C GLU A 138 -0.49 0.94 -2.73
N MET A 139 -0.99 2.18 -2.83
CA MET A 139 -2.43 2.45 -2.96
C MET A 139 -2.98 2.14 -4.36
N TYR A 140 -2.18 2.35 -5.41
CA TYR A 140 -2.61 2.29 -6.82
C TYR A 140 -2.30 0.95 -7.51
N LEU A 141 -1.18 0.33 -7.16
CA LEU A 141 -0.67 -0.89 -7.77
C LEU A 141 0.17 -1.69 -6.77
N GLN A 142 -0.31 -2.87 -6.40
CA GLN A 142 0.49 -3.85 -5.65
C GLN A 142 0.85 -5.03 -6.55
N SER A 143 2.09 -5.52 -6.44
CA SER A 143 2.58 -6.65 -7.25
C SER A 143 3.51 -7.62 -6.50
N PHE A 144 3.83 -7.33 -5.23
CA PHE A 144 4.83 -8.03 -4.42
C PHE A 144 4.50 -9.50 -4.10
N THR A 145 3.28 -9.96 -4.42
CA THR A 145 2.81 -11.33 -4.21
C THR A 145 2.86 -12.18 -5.48
N GLY A 146 3.31 -11.61 -6.61
CA GLY A 146 3.19 -12.20 -7.93
C GLY A 146 1.75 -12.21 -8.48
N THR A 147 0.82 -11.51 -7.81
CA THR A 147 -0.50 -11.15 -8.33
C THR A 147 -0.57 -9.62 -8.37
N LEU A 148 -1.02 -9.06 -9.50
CA LEU A 148 -1.27 -7.63 -9.60
C LEU A 148 -2.60 -7.28 -8.93
N HIS A 149 -2.61 -6.22 -8.12
CA HIS A 149 -3.83 -5.61 -7.61
C HIS A 149 -3.88 -4.17 -8.10
N ILE A 150 -5.00 -3.78 -8.71
CA ILE A 150 -5.22 -2.46 -9.30
C ILE A 150 -6.10 -1.65 -8.35
N PHE A 151 -5.67 -0.45 -7.99
CA PHE A 151 -6.29 0.42 -6.98
C PHE A 151 -6.62 -0.27 -5.64
N PRO A 152 -5.73 -1.11 -5.06
CA PRO A 152 -6.05 -1.93 -3.88
C PRO A 152 -6.42 -1.13 -2.63
N ALA A 153 -5.98 0.12 -2.52
CA ALA A 153 -6.25 0.96 -1.36
C ALA A 153 -6.46 2.43 -1.73
N VAL A 154 -7.27 2.69 -2.75
CA VAL A 154 -7.72 4.05 -3.09
C VAL A 154 -9.02 4.37 -2.32
N PRO A 155 -9.10 5.51 -1.61
CA PRO A 155 -10.31 5.89 -0.87
C PRO A 155 -11.48 6.20 -1.80
N ASP A 156 -12.70 6.11 -1.27
CA ASP A 156 -13.91 6.35 -2.07
C ASP A 156 -13.98 7.79 -2.58
N ASP A 157 -13.49 8.78 -1.84
CA ASP A 157 -13.49 10.17 -2.29
C ASP A 157 -12.58 10.43 -3.52
N TRP A 158 -11.65 9.52 -3.84
CA TRP A 158 -10.83 9.58 -5.05
C TRP A 158 -11.55 8.88 -6.20
N GLN A 159 -12.66 9.49 -6.60
CA GLN A 159 -13.59 8.95 -7.60
C GLN A 159 -12.92 8.71 -8.97
N ASP A 160 -12.14 9.70 -9.41
CA ASP A 160 -11.49 9.70 -10.72
C ASP A 160 -9.97 9.80 -10.51
N CYS A 161 -9.25 8.75 -10.89
CA CYS A 161 -7.80 8.73 -10.83
C CYS A 161 -7.20 7.81 -11.89
N ALA A 162 -5.93 8.02 -12.23
CA ALA A 162 -5.24 7.19 -13.20
C ALA A 162 -3.74 7.14 -12.91
N PHE A 163 -3.08 6.13 -13.47
CA PHE A 163 -1.63 6.04 -13.54
C PHE A 163 -1.20 5.44 -14.86
N GLU A 164 0.04 5.74 -15.26
CA GLU A 164 0.61 5.32 -16.53
C GLU A 164 1.98 4.68 -16.30
N ASP A 165 2.21 3.55 -16.97
CA ASP A 165 3.48 2.84 -17.08
C ASP A 165 4.21 2.57 -15.74
N LEU A 166 3.45 2.33 -14.67
CA LEU A 166 4.02 1.84 -13.42
C LEU A 166 4.58 0.44 -13.62
N ARG A 167 5.77 0.20 -13.07
CA ARG A 167 6.43 -1.11 -13.13
C ARG A 167 5.86 -2.03 -12.08
N ALA A 168 5.58 -3.27 -12.47
CA ALA A 168 5.18 -4.32 -11.57
C ALA A 168 6.15 -5.51 -11.62
N GLU A 169 6.20 -6.28 -10.53
CA GLU A 169 6.91 -7.55 -10.49
C GLU A 169 6.39 -8.51 -11.58
N GLY A 170 7.26 -9.38 -12.08
CA GLY A 170 6.96 -10.24 -13.23
C GLY A 170 7.16 -9.59 -14.60
N GLY A 171 7.72 -8.37 -14.64
CA GLY A 171 8.16 -7.74 -15.88
C GLY A 171 7.03 -7.05 -16.66
N PHE A 172 6.16 -6.30 -15.96
CA PHE A 172 5.05 -5.60 -16.59
C PHE A 172 5.16 -4.07 -16.47
N LEU A 173 4.65 -3.37 -17.48
CA LEU A 173 4.24 -1.96 -17.40
C LEU A 173 2.72 -1.92 -17.31
N VAL A 174 2.19 -1.21 -16.31
CA VAL A 174 0.77 -1.17 -16.01
C VAL A 174 0.30 0.28 -16.01
N SER A 175 -0.77 0.52 -16.75
CA SER A 175 -1.55 1.75 -16.72
C SER A 175 -2.99 1.40 -16.38
N ALA A 176 -3.66 2.21 -15.57
CA ALA A 176 -5.07 2.01 -15.30
C ALA A 176 -5.78 3.33 -15.01
N SER A 177 -7.09 3.33 -15.21
CA SER A 177 -7.97 4.43 -14.83
C SER A 177 -9.13 3.95 -13.97
N ARG A 178 -9.51 4.79 -13.03
CA ARG A 178 -10.69 4.70 -12.20
C ARG A 178 -11.61 5.85 -12.57
N GLY A 179 -12.90 5.57 -12.74
CA GLY A 179 -13.92 6.57 -13.00
C GLY A 179 -15.15 6.31 -12.14
N LYS A 180 -15.69 7.35 -11.49
CA LYS A 180 -16.84 7.23 -10.57
C LYS A 180 -16.66 6.16 -9.48
N GLY A 181 -15.43 6.02 -8.97
CA GLY A 181 -15.12 5.07 -7.91
C GLY A 181 -14.87 3.63 -8.37
N GLU A 182 -14.94 3.33 -9.66
CA GLU A 182 -14.75 1.96 -10.19
C GLU A 182 -13.61 1.90 -11.21
N THR A 183 -12.92 0.76 -11.29
CA THR A 183 -11.89 0.52 -12.31
C THR A 183 -12.52 0.54 -13.70
N ALA A 184 -12.13 1.52 -14.51
CA ALA A 184 -12.69 1.79 -15.82
C ALA A 184 -11.87 1.18 -16.95
N SER A 185 -10.53 1.20 -16.86
CA SER A 185 -9.68 0.56 -17.85
C SER A 185 -8.33 0.16 -17.29
N ILE A 186 -7.72 -0.87 -17.89
CA ILE A 186 -6.39 -1.36 -17.54
C ILE A 186 -5.64 -1.69 -18.82
N SER A 187 -4.37 -1.31 -18.89
CA SER A 187 -3.43 -1.65 -19.95
C SER A 187 -2.17 -2.26 -19.33
N ILE A 188 -1.86 -3.50 -19.68
CA ILE A 188 -0.70 -4.25 -19.16
C ILE A 188 0.16 -4.67 -20.33
N THR A 189 1.38 -4.13 -20.39
CA THR A 189 2.38 -4.50 -21.39
C THR A 189 3.43 -5.41 -20.76
N ALA A 190 3.62 -6.60 -21.34
CA ALA A 190 4.67 -7.52 -20.90
C ALA A 190 6.02 -7.10 -21.50
N ILE A 191 7.05 -6.95 -20.67
CA ILE A 191 8.42 -6.64 -21.10
C ILE A 191 9.14 -7.90 -21.55
N GLU A 192 8.76 -9.06 -21.00
CA GLU A 192 9.23 -10.38 -21.36
C GLU A 192 8.05 -11.35 -21.51
N ASP A 193 8.31 -12.57 -21.98
CA ASP A 193 7.29 -13.62 -21.98
C ASP A 193 6.90 -13.95 -20.54
N ALA A 194 5.63 -13.75 -20.18
CA ALA A 194 5.18 -13.87 -18.80
C ALA A 194 3.71 -14.31 -18.69
N THR A 195 3.41 -15.05 -17.64
CA THR A 195 2.04 -15.36 -17.21
C THR A 195 1.56 -14.24 -16.29
N LEU A 196 0.58 -13.48 -16.75
CA LEU A 196 -0.08 -12.46 -15.94
C LEU A 196 -1.03 -13.14 -14.94
N ARG A 197 -0.96 -12.68 -13.68
CA ARG A 197 -1.94 -12.94 -12.63
C ARG A 197 -2.45 -11.60 -12.11
N LEU A 198 -3.75 -11.36 -12.24
CA LEU A 198 -4.40 -10.12 -11.85
C LEU A 198 -5.58 -10.45 -10.93
N GLN A 199 -5.60 -9.86 -9.74
CA GLN A 199 -6.81 -9.84 -8.92
C GLN A 199 -7.90 -9.11 -9.70
N ASN A 200 -8.99 -9.80 -10.03
CA ASN A 200 -10.05 -9.31 -10.89
C ASN A 200 -10.65 -8.02 -10.28
N PRO A 201 -10.41 -6.85 -10.89
CA PRO A 201 -10.84 -5.57 -10.35
C PRO A 201 -12.23 -5.16 -10.85
N PHE A 202 -12.93 -6.05 -11.57
CA PHE A 202 -14.24 -5.80 -12.17
C PHE A 202 -15.34 -6.58 -11.41
N PRO A 203 -15.89 -6.02 -10.32
CA PRO A 203 -16.92 -6.70 -9.55
C PRO A 203 -18.19 -6.89 -10.37
N GLY A 204 -18.68 -8.13 -10.45
CA GLY A 204 -19.99 -8.44 -11.05
C GLY A 204 -20.08 -8.28 -12.57
N ARG A 205 -18.97 -8.04 -13.28
CA ARG A 205 -18.92 -7.97 -14.74
C ARG A 205 -17.68 -8.67 -15.30
N GLU A 206 -17.81 -9.25 -16.49
CA GLU A 206 -16.65 -9.71 -17.26
C GLU A 206 -16.12 -8.53 -18.09
N PRO A 207 -14.81 -8.21 -18.02
CA PRO A 207 -14.25 -7.13 -18.80
C PRO A 207 -14.16 -7.49 -20.29
N GLU A 208 -14.26 -6.48 -21.15
CA GLU A 208 -13.90 -6.64 -22.55
C GLU A 208 -12.37 -6.72 -22.67
N ALA A 209 -11.84 -7.73 -23.37
CA ALA A 209 -10.41 -7.97 -23.50
C ALA A 209 -9.98 -8.09 -24.97
N ASN A 210 -8.86 -7.45 -25.33
CA ASN A 210 -8.29 -7.53 -26.69
C ASN A 210 -7.44 -8.80 -26.93
N LEU A 211 -7.08 -9.52 -25.87
CA LEU A 211 -6.30 -10.76 -25.90
C LEU A 211 -7.01 -11.83 -25.05
N PRO A 212 -6.72 -13.13 -25.26
CA PRO A 212 -7.32 -14.20 -24.48
C PRO A 212 -7.01 -14.07 -22.98
N ILE A 213 -8.05 -14.16 -22.16
CA ILE A 213 -7.98 -14.17 -20.69
C ILE A 213 -8.72 -15.39 -20.14
N GLN A 214 -8.36 -15.82 -18.94
CA GLN A 214 -9.10 -16.80 -18.17
C GLN A 214 -9.47 -16.20 -16.81
N ILE A 215 -10.73 -16.36 -16.39
CA ILE A 215 -11.24 -15.87 -15.11
C ILE A 215 -11.63 -17.07 -14.25
N ASN A 216 -11.02 -17.20 -13.08
CA ASN A 216 -11.28 -18.25 -12.10
C ASN A 216 -11.58 -17.61 -10.74
N GLY A 217 -12.87 -17.39 -10.46
CA GLY A 217 -13.30 -16.65 -9.27
C GLY A 217 -12.81 -15.21 -9.33
N GLU A 218 -11.99 -14.81 -8.35
CA GLU A 218 -11.41 -13.46 -8.29
C GLU A 218 -10.07 -13.33 -9.02
N LEU A 219 -9.57 -14.37 -9.69
CA LEU A 219 -8.29 -14.32 -10.38
C LEU A 219 -8.48 -14.29 -11.90
N LEU A 220 -7.93 -13.26 -12.55
CA LEU A 220 -7.76 -13.16 -13.99
C LEU A 220 -6.32 -13.57 -14.37
N THR A 221 -6.18 -14.38 -15.42
CA THR A 221 -4.88 -14.78 -15.96
C THR A 221 -4.80 -14.63 -17.47
N ALA A 222 -3.60 -14.37 -17.98
CA ALA A 222 -3.31 -14.29 -19.41
C ALA A 222 -1.86 -14.70 -19.68
N GLU A 223 -1.60 -15.35 -20.81
CA GLU A 223 -0.25 -15.60 -21.30
C GLU A 223 0.15 -14.48 -22.26
N LEU A 224 1.17 -13.71 -21.91
CA LEU A 224 1.63 -12.57 -22.69
C LEU A 224 3.04 -12.83 -23.22
N LYS A 225 3.24 -12.50 -24.50
CA LYS A 225 4.56 -12.44 -25.12
C LYS A 225 5.19 -11.06 -24.93
N ALA A 226 6.51 -11.00 -24.93
CA ALA A 226 7.25 -9.75 -24.85
C ALA A 226 6.73 -8.73 -25.90
N GLY A 227 6.39 -7.54 -25.42
CA GLY A 227 5.83 -6.45 -26.23
C GLY A 227 4.33 -6.52 -26.49
N GLN A 228 3.61 -7.58 -26.05
CA GLN A 228 2.16 -7.60 -26.11
C GLN A 228 1.55 -6.74 -25.01
N THR A 229 0.45 -6.07 -25.37
CA THR A 229 -0.36 -5.26 -24.45
C THR A 229 -1.75 -5.85 -24.34
N LEU A 230 -2.09 -6.33 -23.14
CA LEU A 230 -3.46 -6.66 -22.76
C LEU A 230 -4.20 -5.38 -22.36
N LYS A 231 -5.38 -5.17 -22.91
CA LYS A 231 -6.31 -4.09 -22.56
C LYS A 231 -7.60 -4.68 -22.02
N LEU A 232 -8.08 -4.12 -20.91
CA LEU A 232 -9.31 -4.49 -20.22
C LEU A 232 -10.18 -3.25 -20.00
N GLU A 233 -11.48 -3.34 -20.30
CA GLU A 233 -12.50 -2.27 -20.14
C GLU A 233 -13.77 -2.78 -19.44
#